data_AF-A0A260AYI7-F1
#
_entry.id   AF-A0A260AYI7-F1
#
_cell.length_a   1.000
_cell.length_b   1.000
_cell.length_c   1.000
_cell.angle_alpha   90.00
_cell.angle_beta   90.00
_cell.angle_gamma   90.00
#
_symmetry.space_group_name_H-M   'P 1'
#
loop_
_entity.id
_entity.type
_entity.pdbx_description
1 polymer ?
#
loop_
_entity_poly.entity_id
_entity_poly.type
_entity_poly.pdbx_seq_one_letter_code
_entity_poly.pdbx_strand_id
1 'polypeptide(L)'
;MSSSESSTAALSEIDSLELAVLTELCSPEAVAAFEMMHASIRPSNAARFADLLSIINGLSGPNFADAASLNLLEAIEDSSDLEFVESVASRLDHPITALSVAQLLRTYHRA
;
A
#
# COMPACT_ATOMS: atom_id res chain seq x y z
N MET A 1 1.38 -45.22 23.82
CA MET A 1 1.05 -43.80 23.99
C MET A 1 1.66 -43.07 22.81
N SER A 2 0.85 -42.68 21.83
CA SER A 2 1.33 -41.96 20.65
C SER A 2 1.35 -40.48 21.00
N SER A 3 2.53 -39.94 21.26
CA SER A 3 2.73 -38.49 21.33
C SER A 3 2.48 -37.94 19.94
N SER A 4 1.31 -37.33 19.75
CA SER A 4 1.10 -36.44 18.60
C SER A 4 1.95 -35.21 18.88
N GLU A 5 3.18 -35.21 18.39
CA GLU A 5 3.93 -33.98 18.23
C GLU A 5 3.15 -33.14 17.24
N SER A 6 2.28 -32.26 17.77
CA SER A 6 1.71 -31.18 16.98
C SER A 6 2.87 -30.22 16.71
N SER A 7 3.65 -30.52 15.68
CA SER A 7 4.55 -29.60 15.05
C SER A 7 3.69 -28.49 14.47
N THR A 8 3.41 -27.47 15.29
CA THR A 8 2.93 -26.18 14.80
C THR A 8 4.00 -25.72 13.82
N ALA A 9 3.75 -25.85 12.53
CA ALA A 9 4.65 -25.35 11.51
C ALA A 9 4.83 -23.85 11.79
N ALA A 10 6.03 -23.45 12.19
CA ALA A 10 6.33 -22.04 12.40
C ALA A 10 6.12 -21.36 11.05
N LEU A 11 5.20 -20.39 11.02
CA LEU A 11 4.96 -19.57 9.84
C LEU A 11 6.29 -18.97 9.39
N SER A 12 6.57 -19.00 8.09
CA SER A 12 7.72 -18.27 7.59
C SER A 12 7.51 -16.76 7.83
N GLU A 13 8.60 -16.00 7.79
CA GLU A 13 8.54 -14.54 7.92
C GLU A 13 7.63 -13.93 6.84
N ILE A 14 7.60 -14.53 5.65
CA ILE A 14 6.71 -14.13 4.54
C ILE A 14 5.25 -14.46 4.85
N ASP A 15 4.95 -15.64 5.42
CA ASP A 15 3.57 -16.01 5.76
C ASP A 15 3.01 -15.10 6.87
N SER A 16 3.84 -14.75 7.85
CA SER A 16 3.44 -13.83 8.94
C SER A 16 3.16 -12.42 8.41
N LEU A 17 3.96 -11.99 7.44
CA LEU A 17 3.80 -10.71 6.76
C LEU A 17 2.53 -10.67 5.91
N GLU A 18 2.29 -11.72 5.12
CA GLU A 18 1.09 -11.85 4.31
C GLU A 18 -0.17 -11.85 5.19
N LEU A 19 -0.13 -12.57 6.32
CA LEU A 19 -1.23 -12.56 7.29
C LEU A 19 -1.51 -11.16 7.85
N ALA A 20 -0.47 -10.39 8.19
CA ALA A 20 -0.62 -9.03 8.68
C ALA A 20 -1.21 -8.09 7.61
N VAL A 21 -0.82 -8.27 6.35
CA VAL A 21 -1.39 -7.54 5.22
C VAL A 21 -2.87 -7.90 5.02
N LEU A 22 -3.22 -9.18 5.11
CA LEU A 22 -4.61 -9.64 4.98
C LEU A 22 -5.52 -9.08 6.07
N THR A 23 -5.01 -8.85 7.29
CA THR A 23 -5.80 -8.23 8.36
C THR A 23 -6.14 -6.76 8.11
N GLU A 24 -5.38 -6.08 7.24
CA GLU A 24 -5.58 -4.66 6.91
C GLU A 24 -6.53 -4.47 5.71
N LEU A 25 -7.12 -5.52 5.13
CA LEU A 25 -8.04 -5.43 4.00
C LEU A 25 -9.46 -5.06 4.44
N CYS A 26 -9.65 -3.84 4.95
CA CYS A 26 -10.91 -3.38 5.53
C CYS A 26 -11.89 -2.73 4.54
N SER A 27 -11.51 -2.59 3.27
CA SER A 27 -12.30 -1.90 2.25
C SER A 27 -12.16 -2.55 0.86
N PRO A 28 -13.14 -2.36 -0.05
CA PRO A 28 -13.02 -2.82 -1.43
C PRO A 28 -11.77 -2.29 -2.13
N GLU A 29 -11.38 -1.04 -1.84
CA GLU A 29 -10.20 -0.42 -2.42
C GLU A 29 -8.90 -1.00 -1.86
N ALA A 30 -8.86 -1.34 -0.57
CA ALA A 30 -7.72 -2.05 0.02
C ALA A 30 -7.55 -3.45 -0.57
N VAL A 31 -8.65 -4.17 -0.79
CA VAL A 31 -8.63 -5.47 -1.49
C VAL A 31 -8.09 -5.29 -2.92
N ALA A 32 -8.56 -4.29 -3.66
CA ALA A 32 -8.06 -4.00 -5.00
C ALA A 32 -6.56 -3.67 -5.02
N ALA A 33 -6.06 -2.91 -4.03
CA ALA A 33 -4.64 -2.61 -3.92
C ALA A 33 -3.81 -3.87 -3.67
N PHE A 34 -4.29 -4.75 -2.79
CA PHE A 34 -3.67 -6.04 -2.55
C PHE A 34 -3.64 -6.90 -3.81
N GLU A 35 -4.75 -7.04 -4.52
CA GLU A 35 -4.79 -7.80 -5.78
C GLU A 35 -3.78 -7.26 -6.81
N MET A 36 -3.67 -5.93 -6.93
CA MET A 36 -2.71 -5.29 -7.84
C MET A 36 -1.25 -5.51 -7.46
N MET A 37 -0.93 -5.59 -6.15
CA MET A 37 0.45 -5.44 -5.66
C MET A 37 1.01 -6.66 -4.93
N HIS A 38 0.17 -7.63 -4.52
CA HIS A 38 0.58 -8.75 -3.65
C HIS A 38 1.80 -9.51 -4.18
N ALA A 39 1.87 -9.77 -5.49
CA ALA A 39 2.99 -10.49 -6.12
C ALA A 39 4.34 -9.75 -5.98
N SER A 40 4.30 -8.43 -5.75
CA SER A 40 5.47 -7.56 -5.59
C SER A 40 5.86 -7.29 -4.13
N ILE A 41 5.08 -7.78 -3.16
CA ILE A 41 5.38 -7.61 -1.74
C ILE A 41 6.60 -8.47 -1.39
N ARG A 42 7.54 -7.84 -0.70
CA ARG A 42 8.80 -8.40 -0.19
C ARG A 42 8.99 -7.89 1.24
N PRO A 43 9.72 -8.61 2.10
CA PRO A 43 9.99 -8.13 3.46
C PRO A 43 10.53 -6.69 3.52
N SER A 44 11.36 -6.30 2.54
CA SER A 44 11.95 -4.96 2.45
C SER A 44 10.97 -3.84 2.10
N ASN A 45 9.81 -4.12 1.50
CA ASN A 45 8.82 -3.10 1.11
C ASN A 45 7.48 -3.26 1.84
N ALA A 46 7.36 -4.24 2.72
CA ALA A 46 6.08 -4.60 3.34
C ALA A 46 5.50 -3.52 4.25
N ALA A 47 6.35 -2.84 5.02
CA ALA A 47 5.92 -1.73 5.87
C ALA A 47 5.29 -0.60 5.04
N ARG A 48 5.90 -0.27 3.88
CA ARG A 48 5.34 0.72 2.95
C ARG A 48 3.99 0.26 2.39
N PHE A 49 3.83 -1.04 2.12
CA PHE A 49 2.55 -1.56 1.67
C PHE A 49 1.47 -1.49 2.75
N ALA A 50 1.80 -1.82 4.01
CA ALA A 50 0.87 -1.68 5.13
C ALA A 50 0.45 -0.20 5.35
N ASP A 51 1.39 0.73 5.28
CA ASP A 51 1.10 2.17 5.35
C ASP A 51 0.17 2.61 4.21
N LEU A 52 0.38 2.10 2.99
CA LEU A 52 -0.49 2.37 1.85
C LEU A 52 -1.91 1.86 2.10
N LEU A 53 -2.06 0.63 2.62
CA LEU A 53 -3.38 0.09 2.97
C LEU A 53 -4.07 0.93 4.06
N SER A 54 -3.33 1.42 5.05
CA SER A 54 -3.86 2.32 6.08
C SER A 54 -4.41 3.62 5.46
N ILE A 55 -3.67 4.23 4.54
CA ILE A 55 -4.12 5.41 3.80
C ILE A 55 -5.37 5.10 2.99
N ILE A 56 -5.38 3.99 2.25
CA ILE A 56 -6.51 3.58 1.42
C ILE A 56 -7.76 3.41 2.28
N ASN A 57 -7.68 2.64 3.36
CA ASN A 57 -8.81 2.43 4.28
C ASN A 57 -9.33 3.73 4.89
N GLY A 58 -8.44 4.71 5.17
CA GLY A 58 -8.84 6.02 5.68
C GLY A 58 -9.57 6.90 4.66
N LEU A 59 -9.36 6.66 3.36
CA LEU A 59 -9.96 7.42 2.27
C LEU A 59 -11.11 6.67 1.55
N SER A 60 -11.28 5.38 1.83
CA SER A 60 -12.26 4.50 1.20
C SER A 60 -13.69 5.03 1.29
N GLY A 61 -14.47 4.78 0.23
CA GLY A 61 -15.87 5.19 0.14
C GLY A 61 -16.23 5.82 -1.21
N PRO A 62 -17.43 6.43 -1.31
CA PRO A 62 -18.01 6.85 -2.58
C PRO A 62 -17.17 7.82 -3.43
N ASN A 63 -16.26 8.57 -2.81
CA ASN A 63 -15.43 9.58 -3.47
C ASN A 63 -13.94 9.23 -3.43
N PHE A 64 -13.61 7.93 -3.34
CA PHE A 64 -12.22 7.48 -3.18
C PHE A 64 -11.28 8.02 -4.26
N ALA A 65 -11.73 8.08 -5.52
CA ALA A 65 -10.91 8.58 -6.62
C ALA A 65 -10.56 10.06 -6.47
N ASP A 66 -11.52 10.89 -6.05
CA ASP A 66 -11.30 12.31 -5.79
C ASP A 66 -10.41 12.51 -4.56
N ALA A 67 -10.64 11.75 -3.49
CA ALA A 67 -9.82 11.76 -2.29
C ALA A 67 -8.36 11.35 -2.57
N ALA A 68 -8.15 10.32 -3.41
CA ALA A 68 -6.83 9.89 -3.84
C ALA A 68 -6.13 10.96 -4.68
N SER A 69 -6.87 11.62 -5.59
CA SER A 69 -6.34 12.71 -6.40
C SER A 69 -5.93 13.91 -5.54
N LEU A 70 -6.76 14.29 -4.56
CA LEU A 70 -6.45 15.35 -3.61
C LEU A 70 -5.23 15.00 -2.75
N ASN A 71 -5.13 13.75 -2.28
CA ASN A 71 -3.99 13.28 -1.50
C ASN A 71 -2.68 13.32 -2.28
N LEU A 72 -2.73 13.05 -3.60
CA LEU A 72 -1.59 13.20 -4.49
C LEU A 72 -1.23 14.66 -4.70
N LEU A 73 -2.20 15.54 -4.96
CA LEU A 73 -1.96 16.98 -5.13
C LEU A 73 -1.27 17.59 -3.91
N GLU A 74 -1.71 17.24 -2.71
CA GLU A 74 -1.06 17.67 -1.45
C GLU A 74 0.39 17.18 -1.38
N ALA A 75 0.67 15.91 -1.73
CA ALA A 75 2.02 15.39 -1.74
C ALA A 75 2.93 16.07 -2.78
N ILE A 76 2.38 16.52 -3.90
CA ILE A 76 3.10 17.27 -4.94
C ILE A 76 3.42 18.68 -4.44
N GLU A 77 2.45 19.35 -3.83
CA GLU A 77 2.65 20.68 -3.25
C GLU A 77 3.73 20.66 -2.16
N ASP A 78 3.69 19.66 -1.28
CA ASP A 78 4.68 19.49 -0.21
C ASP A 78 6.09 19.18 -0.71
N SER A 79 6.21 18.47 -1.84
CA SER A 79 7.51 18.05 -2.38
C SER A 79 8.17 19.09 -3.27
N SER A 80 7.37 19.91 -3.99
CA SER A 80 7.88 20.76 -5.07
C SER A 80 8.61 19.99 -6.20
N ASP A 81 8.45 18.66 -6.29
CA ASP A 81 9.13 17.80 -7.26
C ASP A 81 8.25 17.55 -8.50
N LEU A 82 8.16 18.56 -9.35
CA LEU A 82 7.35 18.51 -10.58
C LEU A 82 7.93 17.56 -11.64
N GLU A 83 9.24 17.37 -11.69
CA GLU A 83 9.89 16.46 -12.66
C GLU A 83 9.51 15.01 -12.39
N PHE A 84 9.46 14.61 -11.11
CA PHE A 84 9.01 13.28 -10.74
C PHE A 84 7.54 13.05 -11.14
N VAL A 85 6.67 14.04 -10.92
CA VAL A 85 5.25 13.96 -11.29
C VAL A 85 5.08 13.78 -12.80
N GLU A 86 5.79 14.57 -13.61
CA GLU A 86 5.76 14.42 -15.07
C GLU A 86 6.19 13.02 -15.51
N SER A 87 7.20 12.46 -14.85
CA SER A 87 7.71 11.11 -15.18
C SER A 87 6.70 9.98 -14.93
N VAL A 88 5.73 10.19 -14.03
CA VAL A 88 4.72 9.19 -13.66
C VAL A 88 3.31 9.52 -14.13
N ALA A 89 3.10 10.69 -14.76
CA ALA A 89 1.78 11.20 -15.13
C ALA A 89 0.94 10.23 -15.96
N SER A 90 1.57 9.48 -16.87
CA SER A 90 0.91 8.47 -17.71
C SER A 90 0.37 7.25 -16.95
N ARG A 91 0.73 7.10 -15.67
CA ARG A 91 0.34 5.98 -14.80
C ARG A 91 -0.68 6.38 -13.73
N LEU A 92 -1.12 7.65 -13.72
CA LEU A 92 -2.04 8.21 -12.72
C LEU A 92 -3.52 8.02 -13.07
N ASP A 93 -3.84 7.09 -13.97
CA ASP A 93 -5.22 6.76 -14.35
C ASP A 93 -5.96 5.94 -13.29
N HIS A 94 -5.23 5.41 -12.30
CA HIS A 94 -5.79 4.61 -11.22
C HIS A 94 -5.55 5.25 -9.83
N PRO A 95 -6.58 5.37 -8.97
CA PRO A 95 -6.47 6.04 -7.67
C PRO A 95 -5.47 5.36 -6.72
N ILE A 96 -5.32 4.02 -6.80
CA ILE A 96 -4.33 3.29 -6.01
C ILE A 96 -2.90 3.62 -6.46
N THR A 97 -2.69 3.84 -7.77
CA THR A 97 -1.39 4.30 -8.28
C THR A 97 -1.11 5.73 -7.82
N ALA A 98 -2.12 6.61 -7.83
CA ALA A 98 -1.99 7.97 -7.32
C ALA A 98 -1.56 8.00 -5.83
N LEU A 99 -2.18 7.18 -4.98
CA LEU A 99 -1.80 7.06 -3.57
C LEU A 99 -0.40 6.46 -3.38
N SER A 100 -0.03 5.47 -4.19
CA SER A 100 1.32 4.88 -4.16
C SER A 100 2.40 5.91 -4.52
N VAL A 101 2.12 6.78 -5.50
CA VAL A 101 2.99 7.89 -5.91
C VAL A 101 3.04 8.95 -4.82
N ALA A 102 1.91 9.33 -4.23
CA ALA A 102 1.83 10.29 -3.13
C ALA A 102 2.66 9.83 -1.92
N GLN A 103 2.58 8.55 -1.57
CA GLN A 103 3.40 7.97 -0.50
C GLN A 103 4.90 8.02 -0.83
N LEU A 104 5.27 7.75 -2.09
CA LEU A 104 6.65 7.79 -2.54
C LEU A 104 7.24 9.21 -2.48
N LEU A 105 6.48 10.21 -2.94
CA LEU A 105 6.85 11.63 -2.84
C LEU A 105 7.13 12.05 -1.40
N ARG A 106 6.22 11.71 -0.48
CA ARG A 106 6.37 12.00 0.96
C ARG A 106 7.56 11.26 1.59
N THR A 107 7.91 10.08 1.08
CA THR A 107 9.05 9.30 1.58
C THR A 107 10.37 9.95 1.20
N TYR A 108 10.51 10.44 -0.04
CA TYR A 108 11.74 11.09 -0.50
C TYR A 108 11.96 12.48 0.11
N HIS A 109 10.90 13.19 0.48
CA HIS A 109 10.99 14.55 1.04
C HIS A 109 11.07 14.61 2.57
N ARG A 110 10.83 13.48 3.26
CA ARG A 110 11.03 13.36 4.72
C ARG A 110 12.42 12.84 5.12
N ALA A 111 13.25 12.43 4.17
CA ALA A 111 14.61 11.93 4.38
C ALA A 111 15.65 13.05 4.27
#